data_AF-A0AAD9PRB6-F1
#
_entry.id   AF-A0AAD9PRB6-F1
#
_cell.length_a   1.000
_cell.length_b   1.000
_cell.length_c   1.000
_cell.angle_alpha   90.00
_cell.angle_beta   90.00
_cell.angle_gamma   90.00
#
_symmetry.space_group_name_H-M   'P 1'
#
loop_
_entity.id
_entity.type
_entity.pdbx_description
1 polymer ?
#
loop_
_entity_poly.entity_id
_entity_poly.type
_entity_poly.pdbx_seq_one_letter_code
_entity_poly.pdbx_strand_id
1 'polypeptide(L)'
;MFQTLFKSVLTAIENGGKPARINASTSVGYSKEQAEVIQRLKTAKDNYERLGLPSGATKDDINRAYRKLAVLIHPDKSLAPGSEDAFKALVNARAALLQSHR
;
A
#
# COMPACT_ATOMS: atom_id res chain seq x y z
N MET A 1 15.08 -32.78 -4.74
CA MET A 1 14.77 -31.44 -4.20
C MET A 1 15.40 -31.23 -2.81
N PHE A 2 16.72 -31.44 -2.65
CA PHE A 2 17.43 -31.23 -1.37
C PHE A 2 18.69 -30.34 -1.49
N GLN A 3 19.05 -29.93 -2.71
CA GLN A 3 20.28 -29.18 -3.01
C GLN A 3 20.10 -27.64 -2.92
N THR A 4 18.86 -27.15 -2.91
CA THR A 4 18.56 -25.69 -2.90
C THR A 4 18.55 -25.10 -1.50
N LEU A 5 18.40 -25.95 -0.46
CA LEU A 5 18.33 -25.48 0.93
C LEU A 5 19.73 -25.27 1.53
N PHE A 6 20.72 -26.11 1.18
CA PHE A 6 22.07 -26.01 1.72
C PHE A 6 22.89 -24.83 1.14
N LYS A 7 22.65 -24.43 -0.12
CA LYS A 7 23.33 -23.25 -0.70
C LYS A 7 22.90 -21.93 -0.04
N SER A 8 21.62 -21.78 0.31
CA SER A 8 21.09 -20.57 0.96
C SER A 8 21.67 -20.33 2.36
N VAL A 9 21.99 -21.40 3.09
CA VAL A 9 22.59 -21.31 4.42
C VAL A 9 24.07 -20.93 4.35
N LEU A 10 24.82 -21.42 3.36
CA LEU A 10 26.23 -21.05 3.19
C LEU A 10 26.39 -19.58 2.77
N THR A 11 25.56 -19.06 1.86
CA THR A 11 25.62 -17.65 1.42
C THR A 11 25.30 -16.64 2.53
N ALA A 12 24.60 -17.05 3.59
CA ALA A 12 24.26 -16.18 4.73
C ALA A 12 25.44 -15.95 5.69
N ILE A 13 26.48 -16.80 5.67
CA ILE A 13 27.56 -16.78 6.66
C ILE A 13 28.71 -15.84 6.24
N GLU A 14 28.94 -15.64 4.94
CA GLU A 14 29.99 -14.72 4.46
C GLU A 14 29.63 -13.22 4.59
N ASN A 15 28.36 -12.87 4.81
CA ASN A 15 27.89 -11.48 4.89
C ASN A 15 27.51 -11.00 6.31
N GLY A 16 28.05 -11.63 7.36
CA GLY A 16 27.94 -11.10 8.73
C GLY A 16 26.54 -11.16 9.35
N GLY A 17 25.78 -12.24 9.09
CA GLY A 17 24.57 -12.57 9.86
C GLY A 17 23.37 -11.65 9.64
N LYS A 18 23.40 -10.77 8.64
CA LYS A 18 22.21 -10.04 8.21
C LYS A 18 21.48 -10.91 7.18
N PRO A 19 20.21 -11.29 7.38
CA PRO A 19 19.48 -12.05 6.39
C PRO A 19 19.59 -11.28 5.08
N ALA A 20 20.06 -11.97 4.03
CA ALA A 20 20.06 -11.45 2.68
C ALA A 20 18.64 -10.93 2.44
N ARG A 21 18.51 -9.59 2.47
CA ARG A 21 17.31 -8.93 2.01
C ARG A 21 17.16 -9.45 0.61
N ILE A 22 16.16 -10.32 0.40
CA ILE A 22 15.73 -10.66 -0.95
C ILE A 22 15.47 -9.32 -1.59
N ASN A 23 16.42 -8.94 -2.43
CA ASN A 23 16.39 -7.72 -3.18
C ASN A 23 15.24 -7.93 -4.16
N ALA A 24 14.02 -7.59 -3.74
CA ALA A 24 12.90 -7.23 -4.60
C ALA A 24 13.23 -5.90 -5.31
N SER A 25 14.46 -5.82 -5.81
CA SER A 25 15.08 -4.75 -6.57
C SER A 25 14.78 -4.99 -8.04
N THR A 26 13.51 -5.25 -8.36
CA THR A 26 13.00 -4.98 -9.70
C THR A 26 12.58 -3.51 -9.70
N SER A 27 13.56 -2.58 -9.69
CA SER A 27 13.44 -1.20 -10.20
C SER A 27 12.08 -0.49 -10.06
N VAL A 28 11.42 -0.57 -8.91
CA VAL A 28 10.02 -0.15 -8.82
C VAL A 28 9.93 1.36 -8.62
N GLY A 29 9.46 2.07 -9.65
CA GLY A 29 9.31 3.52 -9.71
C GLY A 29 8.22 4.09 -8.80
N TYR A 30 8.11 3.58 -7.58
CA TYR A 30 7.19 4.06 -6.55
C TYR A 30 7.83 3.98 -5.16
N SER A 31 7.44 4.92 -4.30
CA SER A 31 7.85 5.01 -2.91
C SER A 31 7.27 3.88 -2.05
N LYS A 32 7.95 3.56 -0.94
CA LYS A 32 7.47 2.61 0.07
C LYS A 32 6.09 3.01 0.62
N GLU A 33 5.87 4.31 0.81
CA GLU A 33 4.60 4.85 1.28
C GLU A 33 3.44 4.54 0.31
N GLN A 34 3.67 4.70 -1.00
CA GLN A 34 2.68 4.36 -2.02
C GLN A 34 2.29 2.88 -1.95
N ALA A 35 3.27 1.99 -1.79
CA ALA A 35 3.01 0.55 -1.67
C ALA A 35 2.18 0.21 -0.43
N GLU A 36 2.49 0.81 0.72
CA GLU A 36 1.74 0.61 1.98
C GLU A 36 0.29 1.09 1.86
N VAL A 37 0.06 2.25 1.23
CA VAL A 37 -1.28 2.78 1.01
C VAL A 37 -2.09 1.90 0.06
N ILE A 38 -1.49 1.46 -1.05
CA ILE A 38 -2.14 0.56 -2.01
C ILE A 38 -2.52 -0.76 -1.34
N GLN A 39 -1.61 -1.32 -0.52
CA GLN A 39 -1.88 -2.54 0.23
C GLN A 39 -3.02 -2.33 1.25
N ARG A 40 -2.99 -1.23 2.01
CA ARG A 40 -4.04 -0.88 2.96
C ARG A 40 -5.40 -0.73 2.29
N LEU A 41 -5.48 -0.06 1.14
CA LEU A 41 -6.72 0.11 0.38
C LEU A 41 -7.31 -1.22 -0.10
N LYS A 42 -6.44 -2.21 -0.39
CA LYS A 42 -6.85 -3.56 -0.77
C LYS A 42 -7.32 -4.42 0.39
N THR A 43 -6.64 -4.36 1.54
CA THR A 43 -6.92 -5.26 2.68
C THR A 43 -7.93 -4.71 3.67
N ALA A 44 -8.09 -3.39 3.76
CA ALA A 44 -8.97 -2.76 4.74
C ALA A 44 -10.45 -3.09 4.47
N LYS A 45 -11.11 -3.53 5.54
CA LYS A 45 -12.54 -3.87 5.54
C LYS A 45 -13.39 -2.61 5.66
N ASP A 46 -12.94 -1.65 6.48
CA ASP A 46 -13.66 -0.42 6.75
C ASP A 46 -13.24 0.75 5.84
N ASN A 47 -14.21 1.58 5.46
CA ASN A 47 -13.94 2.75 4.61
C ASN A 47 -13.15 3.84 5.33
N TYR A 48 -13.34 4.01 6.64
CA TYR A 48 -12.54 4.93 7.46
C TYR A 48 -11.07 4.46 7.51
N GLU A 49 -10.86 3.16 7.70
CA GLU A 49 -9.52 2.58 7.68
C GLU A 49 -8.86 2.76 6.30
N ARG A 50 -9.58 2.58 5.20
CA ARG A 50 -9.07 2.83 3.84
C ARG A 50 -8.53 4.26 3.67
N LEU A 51 -9.20 5.24 4.26
CA LEU A 51 -8.81 6.65 4.22
C LEU A 51 -7.82 7.07 5.30
N GLY A 52 -7.46 6.18 6.24
CA GLY A 52 -6.57 6.54 7.35
C GLY A 52 -7.23 7.43 8.40
N LEU A 53 -8.56 7.38 8.52
CA LEU A 53 -9.35 8.23 9.40
C LEU A 53 -9.97 7.42 10.55
N PRO A 54 -10.25 8.06 11.70
CA PRO A 54 -11.03 7.44 12.75
C PRO A 54 -12.51 7.33 12.37
N SER A 55 -13.20 6.36 12.96
CA SER A 55 -14.66 6.22 12.87
C SER A 55 -15.33 7.47 13.46
N GLY A 56 -16.06 8.23 12.63
CA GLY A 56 -16.68 9.50 13.03
C GLY A 56 -15.96 10.75 12.49
N ALA A 57 -14.96 10.60 11.64
CA ALA A 57 -14.34 11.71 10.92
C ALA A 57 -15.39 12.52 10.13
N THR A 58 -15.21 13.84 10.04
CA THR A 58 -16.18 14.71 9.36
C THR A 58 -16.09 14.60 7.85
N LYS A 59 -17.10 15.11 7.13
CA LYS A 59 -17.07 15.23 5.66
C LYS A 59 -15.83 15.99 5.17
N ASP A 60 -15.35 17.00 5.90
CA ASP A 60 -14.14 17.73 5.54
C ASP A 60 -12.88 16.85 5.67
N ASP A 61 -12.77 16.11 6.76
CA ASP A 61 -11.65 15.19 7.01
C ASP A 61 -11.56 14.10 5.93
N ILE A 62 -12.72 13.52 5.55
CA ILE A 62 -12.82 12.54 4.47
C ILE A 62 -12.31 13.12 3.15
N ASN A 63 -12.74 14.33 2.79
CA ASN A 63 -12.29 14.99 1.57
C ASN A 63 -10.79 15.34 1.63
N ARG A 64 -10.29 15.75 2.79
CA ARG A 64 -8.87 16.08 3.01
C ARG A 64 -7.98 14.86 2.87
N ALA A 65 -8.35 13.74 3.50
CA ALA A 65 -7.63 12.48 3.39
C ALA A 65 -7.63 11.95 1.96
N TYR A 66 -8.80 11.98 1.30
CA TYR A 66 -8.94 11.58 -0.10
C TYR A 66 -7.98 12.34 -1.02
N ARG A 67 -7.92 13.68 -0.93
CA ARG A 67 -7.03 14.49 -1.79
C ARG A 67 -5.56 14.11 -1.59
N LYS A 68 -5.13 13.87 -0.35
CA LYS A 68 -3.75 13.46 -0.04
C LYS A 68 -3.43 12.10 -0.65
N LEU A 69 -4.28 11.11 -0.42
CA LEU A 69 -4.07 9.74 -0.93
C LEU A 69 -4.16 9.69 -2.45
N ALA A 70 -5.12 10.40 -3.06
CA ALA A 70 -5.31 10.44 -4.50
C ALA A 70 -4.07 10.97 -5.24
N VAL A 71 -3.39 11.98 -4.70
CA VAL A 71 -2.13 12.51 -5.28
C VAL A 71 -0.99 11.53 -5.11
N LEU A 72 -0.94 10.84 -3.96
CA LEU A 72 0.11 9.88 -3.64
C LEU A 72 0.04 8.64 -4.55
N ILE A 73 -1.15 8.04 -4.69
CA ILE A 73 -1.34 6.79 -5.45
C ILE A 73 -1.90 7.03 -6.87
N HIS A 74 -1.80 8.25 -7.39
CA HIS A 74 -2.29 8.55 -8.73
C HIS A 74 -1.60 7.64 -9.78
N PRO A 75 -2.35 6.98 -10.67
CA PRO A 75 -1.77 6.01 -11.62
C PRO A 75 -0.76 6.64 -12.60
N ASP A 76 -0.84 7.95 -12.83
CA ASP A 76 0.14 8.71 -13.63
C ASP A 76 1.52 8.82 -12.95
N LYS A 77 1.55 8.89 -11.61
CA LYS A 77 2.78 9.13 -10.82
C LYS A 77 3.33 7.86 -10.18
N SER A 78 2.47 6.86 -9.96
CA SER A 78 2.81 5.61 -9.28
C SER A 78 2.62 4.44 -10.25
N LEU A 79 3.74 3.88 -10.71
CA LEU A 79 3.75 2.64 -11.50
C LEU A 79 3.57 1.39 -10.63
N ALA A 80 2.95 1.54 -9.46
CA ALA A 80 2.76 0.45 -8.51
C ALA A 80 1.72 -0.56 -9.01
N PRO A 81 1.99 -1.87 -8.86
CA PRO A 81 1.05 -2.90 -9.28
C PRO A 81 -0.26 -2.79 -8.49
N GLY A 82 -1.36 -2.56 -9.19
CA GLY A 82 -2.68 -2.38 -8.57
C GLY A 82 -2.96 -0.98 -8.05
N SER A 83 -2.19 0.04 -8.48
CA SER A 83 -2.50 1.45 -8.17
C SER A 83 -3.89 1.86 -8.66
N GLU A 84 -4.32 1.37 -9.83
CA GLU A 84 -5.64 1.65 -10.38
C GLU A 84 -6.77 1.04 -9.54
N ASP A 85 -6.65 -0.23 -9.14
CA ASP A 85 -7.63 -0.89 -8.27
C ASP A 85 -7.72 -0.23 -6.90
N ALA A 86 -6.56 0.13 -6.33
CA ALA A 86 -6.51 0.87 -5.06
C ALA A 86 -7.16 2.25 -5.19
N PHE A 87 -6.94 2.95 -6.31
CA PHE A 87 -7.57 4.24 -6.58
C PHE A 87 -9.09 4.12 -6.69
N LYS A 88 -9.59 3.10 -7.39
CA LYS A 88 -11.04 2.78 -7.44
C LYS A 88 -11.59 2.51 -6.04
N ALA A 89 -10.88 1.72 -5.22
CA ALA A 89 -11.27 1.44 -3.83
C ALA A 89 -11.31 2.71 -2.97
N LEU A 90 -10.36 3.64 -3.16
CA LEU A 90 -10.31 4.94 -2.49
C LEU A 90 -11.52 5.82 -2.86
N VAL A 91 -11.87 5.90 -4.16
CA VAL A 91 -13.04 6.65 -4.64
C VAL A 91 -14.32 6.08 -4.06
N ASN A 92 -14.48 4.75 -4.10
CA ASN A 92 -15.66 4.07 -3.54
C ASN A 92 -15.78 4.28 -2.03
N ALA A 93 -14.66 4.18 -1.29
CA ALA A 93 -14.64 4.41 0.15
C ALA A 93 -15.10 5.84 0.49
N ARG A 94 -14.59 6.85 -0.23
CA ARG A 94 -15.03 8.25 -0.07
C ARG A 94 -16.53 8.40 -0.34
N ALA A 95 -17.02 7.86 -1.45
CA ALA A 95 -18.44 7.98 -1.82
C ALA A 95 -19.35 7.35 -0.77
N ALA A 96 -19.01 6.14 -0.29
CA ALA A 96 -19.75 5.44 0.75
C ALA A 96 -19.80 6.26 2.04
N LEU A 97 -18.67 6.80 2.51
CA LEU A 97 -18.65 7.62 3.73
C LEU A 97 -19.46 8.91 3.58
N LEU A 98 -19.36 9.60 2.44
CA LEU A 98 -20.14 10.82 2.20
C LEU A 98 -21.65 10.54 2.14
N GLN A 99 -22.05 9.37 1.65
CA GLN A 99 -23.44 8.92 1.67
C GLN A 99 -23.90 8.57 3.09
N SER A 100 -23.08 7.93 3.90
CA SER A 100 -23.41 7.63 5.31
C SER A 100 -23.54 8.88 6.18
N HIS A 101 -22.93 10.00 5.77
CA HIS A 101 -23.06 11.29 6.47
C HIS A 101 -24.16 12.21 5.90
N ARG A 102 -25.01 11.74 4.98
CA ARG A 102 -26.20 12.49 4.55
C ARG A 102 -27.27 12.49 5.62
#